data_AF-A0A7M3ZZ34-F1
#
_entry.id   AF-A0A7M3ZZ34-F1
#
_cell.length_a   1.000
_cell.length_b   1.000
_cell.length_c   1.000
_cell.angle_alpha   90.00
_cell.angle_beta   90.00
_cell.angle_gamma   90.00
#
_symmetry.space_group_name_H-M   'P 1'
#
loop_
_entity.id
_entity.type
_entity.pdbx_description
1 polymer ?
#
loop_
_entity_poly.entity_id
_entity_poly.type
_entity_poly.pdbx_seq_one_letter_code
_entity_poly.pdbx_strand_id
1 'polypeptide(L)'
;TVATLGNATCPDGTSATIDSCDSGASQIPTPLVQPLFQLGTQVEVIIIPHNATVKYMGLHEYIPGVNSALIADSIIIGESTWRELVGNDSKEDNHNSTNWIYHISGLDGEALKSLGSRLEADSRIANVLDWTTEHEAVERNGGLIFGTPGLLSLQFVVASIAAVASSFVFLSLVLNQRKKELAVLQAIGASPTQIIRLVLFEILSIIIVSMLLGLVLGIGLAFSFNGFFDVFGFIFQIFGGASTNINRELVYPWFELTLVSVSVFTAVVIALLITTRRALKSDLAMVLKGE
;
A
#
# COMPACT_ATOMS: atom_id res chain seq x y z
N THR A 1 -9.09 -21.98 -46.05
CA THR A 1 -10.21 -21.01 -46.10
C THR A 1 -11.31 -21.54 -45.21
N VAL A 2 -11.47 -20.97 -44.02
CA VAL A 2 -12.48 -21.40 -43.04
C VAL A 2 -13.82 -20.81 -43.48
N ALA A 3 -14.78 -21.67 -43.83
CA ALA A 3 -16.14 -21.24 -44.14
C ALA A 3 -16.93 -21.26 -42.83
N THR A 4 -17.39 -20.09 -42.38
CA THR A 4 -18.29 -19.94 -41.24
C THR A 4 -19.69 -20.39 -41.66
N LEU A 5 -20.21 -21.44 -41.03
CA LEU A 5 -21.52 -22.03 -41.35
C LEU A 5 -22.56 -21.55 -40.33
N GLY A 6 -23.00 -20.29 -40.45
CA GLY A 6 -24.14 -19.77 -39.69
C GLY A 6 -25.48 -20.20 -40.31
N ASN A 7 -26.53 -20.34 -39.48
CA ASN A 7 -27.90 -20.74 -39.88
C ASN A 7 -28.05 -22.16 -40.45
N ALA A 8 -27.12 -23.08 -40.17
CA ALA A 8 -27.32 -24.49 -40.49
C ALA A 8 -28.39 -25.10 -39.56
N THR A 9 -29.26 -25.97 -40.08
CA THR A 9 -30.27 -26.67 -39.25
C THR A 9 -29.62 -27.82 -38.49
N CYS A 10 -29.70 -27.77 -37.16
CA CYS A 10 -29.24 -28.79 -36.24
C CYS A 10 -30.15 -30.02 -36.25
N PRO A 11 -29.68 -31.18 -35.77
CA PRO A 11 -30.42 -32.46 -35.81
C PRO A 11 -31.74 -32.44 -35.02
N ASP A 12 -31.84 -31.53 -34.06
CA ASP A 12 -33.03 -31.25 -33.24
C ASP A 12 -33.99 -30.24 -33.89
N GLY A 13 -33.67 -29.74 -35.08
CA GLY A 13 -34.45 -28.75 -35.83
C GLY A 13 -34.16 -27.29 -35.48
N THR A 14 -33.23 -27.02 -34.56
CA THR A 14 -32.81 -25.66 -34.20
C THR A 14 -31.80 -25.11 -35.22
N SER A 15 -31.53 -23.81 -35.22
CA SER A 15 -30.54 -23.19 -36.12
C SER A 15 -29.21 -22.93 -35.41
N ALA A 16 -28.11 -23.42 -35.97
CA ALA A 16 -26.76 -23.21 -35.48
C ALA A 16 -26.38 -21.72 -35.51
N THR A 17 -25.91 -21.21 -34.38
CA THR A 17 -25.70 -19.77 -34.17
C THR A 17 -24.35 -19.28 -34.64
N ILE A 18 -23.30 -20.11 -34.65
CA ILE A 18 -22.04 -20.06 -35.44
C ILE A 18 -21.21 -21.29 -34.99
N ASP A 19 -20.92 -22.20 -35.92
CA ASP A 19 -20.04 -23.38 -35.77
C ASP A 19 -20.41 -24.46 -34.71
N SER A 20 -21.51 -24.34 -33.97
CA SER A 20 -21.99 -25.38 -33.04
C SER A 20 -23.53 -25.47 -32.91
N CYS A 21 -24.00 -26.66 -32.49
CA CYS A 21 -25.40 -26.95 -32.16
C CYS A 21 -25.55 -27.17 -30.64
N ASP A 22 -26.60 -26.60 -30.04
CA ASP A 22 -26.86 -26.68 -28.58
C ASP A 22 -27.09 -28.11 -28.07
N SER A 23 -27.63 -28.99 -28.91
CA SER A 23 -27.86 -30.41 -28.57
C SER A 23 -26.63 -31.31 -28.75
N GLY A 24 -25.49 -30.75 -29.14
CA GLY A 24 -24.26 -31.48 -29.41
C GLY A 24 -24.19 -32.08 -30.83
N ALA A 25 -23.23 -32.99 -31.04
CA ALA A 25 -22.97 -33.56 -32.36
C ALA A 25 -24.09 -34.50 -32.84
N SER A 26 -24.46 -34.42 -34.12
CA SER A 26 -25.42 -35.33 -34.75
C SER A 26 -24.91 -36.77 -34.70
N GLN A 27 -25.71 -37.69 -34.15
CA GLN A 27 -25.45 -39.13 -34.26
C GLN A 27 -25.84 -39.71 -35.62
N ILE A 28 -26.52 -38.91 -36.47
CA ILE A 28 -26.92 -39.30 -37.81
C ILE A 28 -25.96 -38.63 -38.80
N PRO A 29 -25.19 -39.40 -39.61
CA PRO A 29 -24.24 -38.83 -40.55
C PRO A 29 -24.98 -38.02 -41.62
N THR A 30 -24.44 -36.85 -41.97
CA THR A 30 -25.02 -36.00 -43.00
C THR A 30 -24.96 -36.70 -44.37
N PRO A 31 -25.85 -36.36 -45.33
CA PRO A 31 -25.92 -37.05 -46.63
C PRO A 31 -24.60 -37.06 -47.42
N LEU A 32 -23.72 -36.08 -47.16
CA LEU A 32 -22.39 -35.97 -47.76
C LEU A 32 -21.38 -36.98 -47.21
N VAL A 33 -21.55 -37.42 -45.96
CA VAL A 33 -20.63 -38.36 -45.28
C VAL A 33 -21.25 -39.75 -45.18
N GLN A 34 -22.55 -39.90 -45.44
CA GLN A 34 -23.29 -41.17 -45.47
C GLN A 34 -22.61 -42.32 -46.27
N PRO A 35 -21.88 -42.09 -47.39
CA PRO A 35 -21.15 -43.16 -48.08
C PRO A 35 -19.94 -43.71 -47.32
N LEU A 36 -19.32 -42.92 -46.43
CA LEU A 36 -18.18 -43.34 -45.59
C LEU A 36 -18.60 -44.25 -44.43
N PHE A 37 -19.90 -44.32 -44.13
CA PHE A 37 -20.48 -45.14 -43.06
C PHE A 37 -21.16 -46.43 -43.56
N GLN A 38 -20.99 -46.78 -44.84
CA GLN A 38 -21.53 -48.04 -45.38
C GLN A 38 -20.58 -49.22 -45.15
N LEU A 39 -21.14 -50.27 -44.53
CA LEU A 39 -20.62 -51.64 -44.32
C LEU A 39 -19.17 -51.75 -43.80
N GLY A 40 -19.05 -51.85 -42.47
CA GLY A 40 -17.86 -52.38 -41.79
C GLY A 40 -17.03 -51.36 -41.00
N THR A 41 -17.37 -50.07 -41.06
CA THR A 41 -16.68 -49.01 -40.32
C THR A 41 -17.26 -48.85 -38.91
N GLN A 42 -16.45 -49.13 -37.88
CA GLN A 42 -16.75 -48.73 -36.50
C GLN A 42 -16.21 -47.34 -36.24
N VAL A 43 -17.03 -46.45 -35.71
CA VAL A 43 -16.63 -45.08 -35.35
C VAL A 43 -16.44 -45.01 -33.84
N GLU A 44 -15.21 -44.77 -33.42
CA GLU A 44 -14.85 -44.55 -32.03
C GLU A 44 -14.67 -43.04 -31.81
N VAL A 45 -15.58 -42.43 -31.06
CA VAL A 45 -15.48 -41.03 -30.66
C VAL A 45 -14.69 -40.99 -29.36
N ILE A 46 -13.39 -40.71 -29.46
CA ILE A 46 -12.50 -40.60 -28.31
C ILE A 46 -12.62 -39.17 -27.76
N ILE A 47 -13.38 -39.00 -26.68
CA ILE A 47 -13.40 -37.76 -25.89
C ILE A 47 -12.25 -37.85 -24.90
N ILE A 48 -11.23 -36.99 -25.06
CA ILE A 48 -10.08 -36.95 -24.14
C ILE A 48 -10.33 -35.83 -23.12
N PRO A 49 -10.71 -36.14 -21.87
CA PRO A 49 -10.79 -35.15 -20.81
C PRO A 49 -9.38 -34.66 -20.44
N HIS A 50 -9.13 -33.36 -20.55
CA HIS A 50 -7.90 -32.75 -20.08
C HIS A 50 -8.07 -32.29 -18.62
N ASN A 51 -7.24 -32.80 -17.73
CA ASN A 51 -7.10 -32.29 -16.37
C ASN A 51 -5.89 -31.35 -16.32
N ALA A 52 -6.15 -30.04 -16.31
CA ALA A 52 -5.10 -29.03 -16.09
C ALA A 52 -4.94 -28.77 -14.58
N THR A 53 -3.69 -28.64 -14.11
CA THR A 53 -3.42 -28.32 -12.69
C THR A 53 -3.15 -26.83 -12.55
N VAL A 54 -4.11 -26.09 -12.00
CA VAL A 54 -3.98 -24.64 -11.81
C VAL A 54 -3.00 -24.36 -10.66
N LYS A 55 -1.88 -23.70 -10.98
CA LYS A 55 -0.91 -23.20 -10.00
C LYS A 55 -0.90 -21.68 -10.05
N TYR A 56 -1.54 -21.03 -9.08
CA TYR A 56 -1.43 -19.60 -8.86
C TYR A 56 -0.76 -19.35 -7.51
N MET A 57 0.44 -18.77 -7.54
CA MET A 57 1.14 -18.25 -6.36
C MET A 57 1.36 -16.76 -6.60
N GLY A 58 0.33 -15.95 -6.37
CA GLY A 58 0.39 -14.50 -6.53
C GLY A 58 -0.08 -13.78 -5.28
N LEU A 59 0.64 -12.72 -4.90
CA LEU A 59 0.14 -11.68 -4.00
C LEU A 59 -0.94 -10.90 -4.76
N HIS A 60 -2.13 -10.73 -4.18
CA HIS A 60 -3.18 -9.96 -4.82
C HIS A 60 -2.80 -8.47 -4.79
N GLU A 61 -2.41 -7.95 -5.95
CA GLU A 61 -2.17 -6.54 -6.18
C GLU A 61 -3.46 -5.91 -6.72
N TYR A 62 -3.85 -4.77 -6.15
CA TYR A 62 -5.02 -4.01 -6.61
C TYR A 62 -4.85 -3.61 -8.07
N ILE A 63 -5.78 -4.02 -8.94
CA ILE A 63 -5.78 -3.64 -10.37
C ILE A 63 -6.72 -2.44 -10.55
N PRO A 64 -6.21 -1.21 -10.73
CA PRO A 64 -7.04 -0.03 -10.92
C PRO A 64 -7.84 -0.10 -12.23
N GLY A 65 -9.14 0.27 -12.18
CA GLY A 65 -9.97 0.50 -13.37
C GLY A 65 -10.93 -0.62 -13.77
N VAL A 66 -11.03 -1.70 -12.99
CA VAL A 66 -11.98 -2.80 -13.26
C VAL A 66 -13.17 -2.72 -12.31
N ASN A 67 -14.39 -2.84 -12.84
CA ASN A 67 -15.64 -2.75 -12.06
C ASN A 67 -15.74 -3.91 -11.05
N SER A 68 -16.03 -3.60 -9.78
CA SER A 68 -16.13 -4.58 -8.69
C SER A 68 -17.21 -5.63 -8.93
N ALA A 69 -18.30 -5.29 -9.63
CA ALA A 69 -19.35 -6.24 -10.00
C ALA A 69 -18.89 -7.27 -11.03
N LEU A 70 -17.94 -6.90 -11.91
CA LEU A 70 -17.38 -7.81 -12.92
C LEU A 70 -16.34 -8.77 -12.33
N ILE A 71 -15.59 -8.31 -11.32
CA ILE A 71 -14.55 -9.15 -10.69
C ILE A 71 -15.16 -10.18 -9.75
N ALA A 72 -16.24 -9.83 -9.05
CA ALA A 72 -16.89 -10.68 -8.05
C ALA A 72 -17.26 -12.09 -8.56
N ASP A 73 -17.62 -12.21 -9.84
CA ASP A 73 -18.01 -13.47 -10.47
C ASP A 73 -16.95 -14.01 -11.45
N SER A 74 -15.68 -13.63 -11.26
CA SER A 74 -14.62 -13.97 -12.21
C SER A 74 -13.40 -14.61 -11.53
N ILE A 75 -12.76 -15.51 -12.26
CA ILE A 75 -11.53 -16.18 -11.84
C ILE A 75 -10.36 -15.51 -12.56
N ILE A 76 -9.34 -15.12 -11.79
CA ILE A 76 -8.09 -14.61 -12.33
C ILE A 76 -7.14 -15.79 -12.55
N ILE A 77 -6.69 -15.98 -13.78
CA ILE A 77 -5.70 -17.00 -14.16
C ILE A 77 -4.47 -16.35 -14.77
N GLY A 78 -3.31 -16.97 -14.53
CA GLY A 78 -2.05 -16.55 -15.13
C GLY A 78 -1.92 -17.01 -16.59
N GLU A 79 -1.01 -16.37 -17.33
CA GLU A 79 -0.75 -16.65 -18.74
C GLU A 79 -0.47 -18.14 -19.04
N SER A 80 0.28 -18.84 -18.19
CA SER A 80 0.57 -20.26 -18.39
C SER A 80 -0.69 -21.13 -18.40
N THR A 81 -1.64 -20.81 -17.51
CA THR A 81 -2.93 -21.51 -17.40
C THR A 81 -3.83 -21.20 -18.59
N TRP A 82 -3.82 -19.94 -19.05
CA TRP A 82 -4.55 -19.52 -20.24
C TRP A 82 -4.08 -20.28 -21.49
N ARG A 83 -2.77 -20.37 -21.70
CA ARG A 83 -2.17 -21.10 -22.83
C ARG A 83 -2.51 -22.60 -22.80
N GLU A 84 -2.59 -23.20 -21.61
CA GLU A 84 -2.98 -24.60 -21.46
C GLU A 84 -4.47 -24.85 -21.77
N LEU A 85 -5.35 -23.90 -21.43
CA LEU A 85 -6.81 -24.00 -21.66
C LEU A 85 -7.21 -23.75 -23.11
N VAL A 86 -6.57 -22.77 -23.77
CA VAL A 86 -6.92 -22.35 -25.14
C VAL A 86 -6.13 -23.11 -26.20
N GLY A 87 -4.99 -23.70 -25.82
CA GLY A 87 -4.08 -24.37 -26.74
C GLY A 87 -3.09 -23.41 -27.41
N ASN A 88 -2.00 -23.96 -27.95
CA ASN A 88 -0.93 -23.20 -28.59
C ASN A 88 -1.27 -22.88 -30.06
N ASP A 89 -2.40 -22.21 -30.31
CA ASP A 89 -2.66 -21.64 -31.63
C ASP A 89 -1.99 -20.26 -31.76
N SER A 90 -1.60 -19.94 -33.00
CA SER A 90 -0.78 -18.76 -33.33
C SER A 90 -1.54 -17.42 -33.37
N LYS A 91 -2.86 -17.41 -33.14
CA LYS A 91 -3.67 -16.17 -33.14
C LYS A 91 -3.67 -15.49 -31.77
N GLU A 92 -3.31 -16.23 -30.74
CA GLU A 92 -3.45 -15.90 -29.33
C GLU A 92 -2.20 -15.20 -28.77
N ASP A 93 -1.06 -15.28 -29.48
CA ASP A 93 0.20 -14.59 -29.17
C ASP A 93 0.16 -13.06 -29.40
N ASN A 94 -0.95 -12.52 -29.90
CA ASN A 94 -1.11 -11.07 -30.14
C ASN A 94 -1.52 -10.27 -28.87
N HIS A 95 -1.67 -10.94 -27.73
CA HIS A 95 -2.03 -10.30 -26.46
C HIS A 95 -0.83 -10.28 -25.51
N ASN A 96 -0.49 -9.08 -25.00
CA ASN A 96 0.65 -8.88 -24.09
C ASN A 96 0.24 -8.91 -22.61
N SER A 97 -0.93 -9.50 -22.28
CA SER A 97 -1.44 -9.54 -20.90
C SER A 97 -0.97 -10.81 -20.19
N THR A 98 -0.40 -10.64 -19.00
CA THR A 98 0.06 -11.75 -18.15
C THR A 98 -1.05 -12.32 -17.26
N ASN A 99 -2.14 -11.57 -17.10
CA ASN A 99 -3.29 -11.91 -16.25
C ASN A 99 -4.56 -11.93 -17.09
N TRP A 100 -5.40 -12.93 -16.87
CA TRP A 100 -6.65 -13.15 -17.60
C TRP A 100 -7.81 -13.29 -16.62
N ILE A 101 -8.91 -12.62 -16.90
CA ILE A 101 -10.12 -12.62 -16.07
C ILE A 101 -11.16 -13.45 -16.82
N TYR A 102 -11.59 -14.57 -16.22
CA TYR A 102 -12.55 -15.48 -16.82
C TYR A 102 -13.85 -15.52 -16.02
N HIS A 103 -14.97 -15.26 -16.68
CA HIS A 103 -16.30 -15.38 -16.08
C HIS A 103 -16.92 -16.72 -16.47
N ILE A 104 -17.29 -17.54 -15.47
CA ILE A 104 -18.00 -18.80 -15.72
C ILE A 104 -19.49 -18.55 -15.59
N SER A 105 -20.24 -18.70 -16.68
CA SER A 105 -21.69 -18.55 -16.69
C SER A 105 -22.37 -19.53 -15.73
N GLY A 106 -23.22 -19.03 -14.84
CA GLY A 106 -24.00 -19.85 -13.89
C GLY A 106 -23.33 -20.08 -12.52
N LEU A 107 -22.21 -19.40 -12.26
CA LEU A 107 -21.53 -19.38 -10.97
C LEU A 107 -21.48 -17.92 -10.47
N ASP A 108 -22.38 -17.58 -9.55
CA ASP A 108 -22.48 -16.26 -8.95
C ASP A 108 -22.60 -16.35 -7.40
N GLY A 109 -22.15 -15.30 -6.72
CA GLY A 109 -22.38 -15.06 -5.29
C GLY A 109 -22.15 -16.28 -4.37
N GLU A 110 -23.24 -16.84 -3.83
CA GLU A 110 -23.20 -17.91 -2.81
C GLU A 110 -22.61 -19.23 -3.35
N ALA A 111 -22.81 -19.53 -4.63
CA ALA A 111 -22.21 -20.70 -5.26
C ALA A 111 -20.68 -20.57 -5.34
N LEU A 112 -20.18 -19.38 -5.68
CA LEU A 112 -18.74 -19.08 -5.70
C LEU A 112 -18.13 -19.18 -4.30
N LYS A 113 -18.82 -18.67 -3.29
CA LYS A 113 -18.39 -18.75 -1.88
C LYS A 113 -18.34 -20.19 -1.38
N SER A 114 -19.34 -21.00 -1.74
CA SER A 114 -19.34 -22.43 -1.44
C SER A 114 -18.19 -23.16 -2.13
N LEU A 115 -17.86 -22.80 -3.37
CA LEU A 115 -16.72 -23.37 -4.09
C LEU A 115 -15.40 -22.95 -3.43
N GLY A 116 -15.25 -21.66 -3.10
CA GLY A 116 -14.08 -21.13 -2.39
C GLY A 116 -13.80 -21.89 -1.10
N SER A 117 -14.81 -22.08 -0.24
CA SER A 117 -14.66 -22.86 1.00
C SER A 117 -14.32 -24.33 0.77
N ARG A 118 -14.81 -24.96 -0.30
CA ARG A 118 -14.44 -26.34 -0.67
C ARG A 118 -13.02 -26.43 -1.21
N LEU A 119 -12.55 -25.40 -1.92
CA LEU A 119 -11.18 -25.30 -2.41
C LEU A 119 -10.20 -25.01 -1.26
N GLU A 120 -10.58 -24.18 -0.30
CA GLU A 120 -9.76 -23.88 0.89
C GLU A 120 -9.58 -25.12 1.78
N ALA A 121 -10.56 -26.02 1.79
CA ALA A 121 -10.45 -27.31 2.47
C ALA A 121 -9.57 -28.35 1.74
N ASP A 122 -9.16 -28.09 0.49
CA ASP A 122 -8.29 -28.99 -0.27
C ASP A 122 -6.81 -28.68 0.03
N SER A 123 -6.13 -29.64 0.66
CA SER A 123 -4.70 -29.53 1.02
C SER A 123 -3.72 -29.26 -0.15
N ARG A 124 -4.16 -29.41 -1.40
CA ARG A 124 -3.37 -29.10 -2.60
C ARG A 124 -3.38 -27.61 -2.95
N ILE A 125 -4.31 -26.86 -2.38
CA ILE A 125 -4.53 -25.45 -2.67
C ILE A 125 -3.88 -24.64 -1.55
N ALA A 126 -2.91 -23.81 -1.92
CA ALA A 126 -2.12 -23.05 -0.96
C ALA A 126 -2.88 -21.85 -0.39
N ASN A 127 -3.77 -21.24 -1.18
CA ASN A 127 -4.56 -20.09 -0.77
C ASN A 127 -5.79 -19.92 -1.69
N VAL A 128 -6.92 -19.50 -1.12
CA VAL A 128 -8.14 -19.12 -1.84
C VAL A 128 -8.54 -17.75 -1.30
N LEU A 129 -8.61 -16.76 -2.17
CA LEU A 129 -8.95 -15.39 -1.80
C LEU A 129 -10.26 -15.00 -2.48
N ASP A 130 -11.23 -14.58 -1.67
CA ASP A 130 -12.50 -14.04 -2.13
C ASP A 130 -12.37 -12.52 -2.32
N TRP A 131 -12.48 -12.07 -3.57
CA TRP A 131 -12.36 -10.65 -3.92
C TRP A 131 -13.38 -9.78 -3.19
N THR A 132 -14.61 -10.24 -2.99
CA THR A 132 -15.64 -9.43 -2.34
C THR A 132 -15.30 -9.18 -0.88
N THR A 133 -14.87 -10.22 -0.18
CA THR A 133 -14.41 -10.15 1.22
C THR A 133 -13.15 -9.30 1.36
N GLU A 134 -12.16 -9.47 0.48
CA GLU A 134 -10.93 -8.66 0.50
C GLU A 134 -11.20 -7.20 0.13
N HIS A 135 -12.10 -6.95 -0.83
CA HIS A 135 -12.48 -5.60 -1.23
C HIS A 135 -13.23 -4.88 -0.11
N GLU A 136 -14.19 -5.54 0.55
CA GLU A 136 -14.90 -4.99 1.72
C GLU A 136 -13.93 -4.72 2.88
N ALA A 137 -12.96 -5.60 3.10
CA ALA A 137 -11.91 -5.39 4.09
C ALA A 137 -11.04 -4.17 3.74
N VAL A 138 -10.65 -4.00 2.48
CA VAL A 138 -9.87 -2.85 2.01
C VAL A 138 -10.69 -1.57 1.99
N GLU A 139 -11.99 -1.60 1.69
CA GLU A 139 -12.87 -0.42 1.73
C GLU A 139 -13.09 0.05 3.18
N ARG A 140 -13.39 -0.89 4.08
CA ARG A 140 -13.53 -0.62 5.52
C ARG A 140 -12.23 -0.12 6.14
N ASN A 141 -11.10 -0.73 5.77
CA ASN A 141 -9.78 -0.32 6.24
C ASN A 141 -9.22 0.87 5.45
N GLY A 142 -9.75 1.19 4.27
CA GLY A 142 -9.23 2.22 3.37
C GLY A 142 -9.31 3.61 3.96
N GLY A 143 -10.38 3.90 4.71
CA GLY A 143 -10.48 5.13 5.50
C GLY A 143 -9.40 5.24 6.58
N LEU A 144 -8.96 4.12 7.16
CA LEU A 144 -7.86 4.07 8.13
C LEU A 144 -6.50 4.15 7.41
N ILE A 145 -6.33 3.47 6.28
CA ILE A 145 -5.07 3.41 5.50
C ILE A 145 -4.74 4.77 4.86
N PHE A 146 -5.73 5.52 4.37
CA PHE A 146 -5.50 6.85 3.79
C PHE A 146 -5.67 7.99 4.80
N GLY A 147 -6.56 7.82 5.78
CA GLY A 147 -6.86 8.87 6.77
C GLY A 147 -5.81 8.99 7.87
N THR A 148 -5.29 7.86 8.38
CA THR A 148 -4.32 7.92 9.50
C THR A 148 -2.96 8.51 9.10
N PRO A 149 -2.35 8.20 7.93
CA PRO A 149 -1.12 8.88 7.53
C PRO A 149 -1.34 10.37 7.31
N GLY A 150 -2.51 10.77 6.79
CA GLY A 150 -2.89 12.16 6.65
C GLY A 150 -2.92 12.90 7.99
N LEU A 151 -3.62 12.37 8.98
CA LEU A 151 -3.68 12.97 10.32
C LEU A 151 -2.30 13.01 11.00
N LEU A 152 -1.54 11.92 10.94
CA LEU A 152 -0.20 11.85 11.52
C LEU A 152 0.76 12.84 10.85
N SER A 153 0.71 12.97 9.52
CA SER A 153 1.53 13.94 8.78
C SER A 153 1.24 15.39 9.24
N LEU A 154 -0.03 15.72 9.48
CA LEU A 154 -0.42 17.04 10.00
C LEU A 154 0.13 17.26 11.42
N GLN A 155 0.09 16.25 12.29
CA GLN A 155 0.68 16.34 13.63
C GLN A 155 2.20 16.59 13.57
N PHE A 156 2.92 15.93 12.65
CA PHE A 156 4.34 16.19 12.45
C PHE A 156 4.62 17.63 12.01
N VAL A 157 3.80 18.18 11.10
CA VAL A 157 3.93 19.58 10.66
C VAL A 157 3.71 20.54 11.84
N VAL A 158 2.64 20.35 12.61
CA VAL A 158 2.31 21.19 13.77
C VAL A 158 3.41 21.10 14.83
N ALA A 159 3.89 19.90 15.15
CA ALA A 159 4.98 19.68 16.10
C ALA A 159 6.28 20.35 15.64
N SER A 160 6.59 20.27 14.34
CA SER A 160 7.78 20.90 13.76
C SER A 160 7.71 22.43 13.87
N ILE A 161 6.57 23.04 13.53
CA ILE A 161 6.37 24.49 13.65
C ILE A 161 6.48 24.93 15.12
N ALA A 162 5.84 24.19 16.03
CA ALA A 162 5.91 24.46 17.46
C ALA A 162 7.35 24.40 17.98
N ALA A 163 8.12 23.37 17.60
CA ALA A 163 9.52 23.22 17.99
C ALA A 163 10.39 24.39 17.51
N VAL A 164 10.23 24.82 16.26
CA VAL A 164 10.96 25.97 15.70
C VAL A 164 10.57 27.26 16.41
N ALA A 165 9.28 27.49 16.66
CA ALA A 165 8.81 28.67 17.38
C ALA A 165 9.34 28.72 18.83
N SER A 166 9.26 27.60 19.56
CA SER A 166 9.78 27.50 20.93
C SER A 166 11.29 27.73 20.98
N SER A 167 12.04 27.16 20.03
CA SER A 167 13.50 27.37 19.95
C SER A 167 13.84 28.85 19.70
N PHE A 168 13.11 29.52 18.80
CA PHE A 168 13.29 30.95 18.55
C PHE A 168 13.04 31.80 19.79
N VAL A 169 11.93 31.55 20.50
CA VAL A 169 11.58 32.28 21.72
C VAL A 169 12.65 32.09 22.78
N PHE A 170 13.05 30.84 23.04
CA PHE A 170 14.08 30.52 24.02
C PHE A 170 15.42 31.22 23.70
N LEU A 171 15.85 31.15 22.43
CA LEU A 171 17.09 31.77 22.00
C LEU A 171 17.05 33.29 22.15
N SER A 172 15.95 33.92 21.75
CA SER A 172 15.78 35.37 21.90
C SER A 172 15.86 35.81 23.37
N LEU A 173 15.32 35.00 24.29
CA LEU A 173 15.41 35.27 25.73
C LEU A 173 16.86 35.19 26.22
N VAL A 174 17.57 34.10 25.90
CA VAL A 174 18.96 33.89 26.33
C VAL A 174 19.89 34.99 25.81
N LEU A 175 19.75 35.36 24.53
CA LEU A 175 20.56 36.43 23.93
C LEU A 175 20.30 37.78 24.60
N ASN A 176 19.03 38.12 24.88
CA ASN A 176 18.70 39.38 25.54
C ASN A 176 19.25 39.45 26.97
N GLN A 177 19.23 38.36 27.72
CA GLN A 177 19.81 38.32 29.07
C GLN A 177 21.32 38.53 29.05
N ARG A 178 22.02 38.04 28.01
CA ARG A 178 23.48 38.11 27.89
C ARG A 178 23.99 39.30 27.07
N LYS A 179 23.11 40.17 26.56
CA LYS A 179 23.50 41.36 25.78
C LYS A 179 24.57 42.21 26.46
N LYS A 180 24.44 42.44 27.77
CA LYS A 180 25.41 43.24 28.55
C LYS A 180 26.78 42.57 28.61
N GLU A 181 26.83 41.24 28.80
CA GLU A 181 28.08 40.47 28.80
C GLU A 181 28.79 40.56 27.44
N LEU A 182 28.03 40.42 26.35
CA LEU A 182 28.56 40.52 24.99
C LEU A 182 29.07 41.92 24.65
N ALA A 183 28.39 42.97 25.13
CA ALA A 183 28.82 44.35 24.97
C ALA A 183 30.15 44.63 25.70
N VAL A 184 30.35 44.06 26.90
CA VAL A 184 31.61 44.17 27.64
C VAL A 184 32.76 43.49 26.90
N LEU A 185 32.55 42.28 26.35
CA LEU A 185 33.55 41.58 25.54
C LEU A 185 33.98 42.42 24.32
N GLN A 186 33.03 43.12 23.70
CA GLN A 186 33.33 43.99 22.57
C GLN A 186 34.05 45.27 22.97
N ALA A 187 33.75 45.84 24.15
CA ALA A 187 34.48 47.00 24.68
C ALA A 187 35.95 46.70 24.99
N ILE A 188 36.29 45.44 25.30
CA ILE A 188 37.67 44.97 25.52
C ILE A 188 38.39 44.69 24.17
N GLY A 189 37.68 44.72 23.04
CA GLY A 189 38.25 44.62 21.69
C GLY A 189 37.89 43.35 20.92
N ALA A 190 36.97 42.51 21.41
CA ALA A 190 36.50 41.34 20.66
C ALA A 190 35.76 41.76 19.37
N SER A 191 36.04 41.08 18.26
CA SER A 191 35.35 41.37 17.00
C SER A 191 33.90 40.85 17.04
N PRO A 192 32.94 41.49 16.35
CA PRO A 192 31.57 40.98 16.25
C PRO A 192 31.50 39.54 15.71
N THR A 193 32.42 39.18 14.81
CA THR A 193 32.49 37.85 14.22
C THR A 193 32.99 36.79 15.20
N GLN A 194 33.89 37.14 16.13
CA GLN A 194 34.32 36.24 17.21
C GLN A 194 33.16 35.97 18.17
N ILE A 195 32.40 37.00 18.53
CA ILE A 195 31.24 36.89 19.41
C ILE A 195 30.16 35.99 18.78
N ILE A 196 29.83 36.20 17.50
CA ILE A 196 28.87 35.36 16.77
C ILE A 196 29.30 33.89 16.82
N ARG A 197 30.57 33.61 16.52
CA ARG A 197 31.07 32.22 16.43
C ARG A 197 31.02 31.50 17.77
N LEU A 198 31.34 32.20 18.86
CA LEU A 198 31.28 31.68 20.21
C LEU A 198 29.84 31.32 20.61
N VAL A 199 28.91 32.25 20.41
CA VAL A 199 27.49 32.06 20.73
C VAL A 199 26.89 30.93 19.90
N LEU A 200 27.22 30.88 18.61
CA LEU A 200 26.74 29.84 17.69
C LEU A 200 27.22 28.45 18.14
N PHE A 201 28.48 28.31 18.56
CA PHE A 201 29.02 27.04 19.05
C PHE A 201 28.34 26.58 20.35
N GLU A 202 28.10 27.51 21.28
CA GLU A 202 27.42 27.24 22.55
C GLU A 202 26.02 26.67 22.31
N ILE A 203 25.22 27.36 21.50
CA ILE A 203 23.83 26.98 21.28
C ILE A 203 23.74 25.74 20.37
N LEU A 204 24.63 25.60 19.37
CA LEU A 204 24.67 24.40 18.53
C LEU A 204 24.91 23.15 19.37
N SER A 205 25.79 23.24 20.37
CA SER A 205 26.05 22.14 21.31
C SER A 205 24.79 21.78 22.10
N ILE A 206 24.03 22.77 22.57
CA ILE A 206 22.76 22.56 23.28
C ILE A 206 21.74 21.88 22.37
N ILE A 207 21.56 22.38 21.14
CA ILE A 207 20.57 21.84 20.18
C ILE A 207 20.87 20.37 19.88
N ILE A 208 22.13 20.01 19.62
CA ILE A 208 22.52 18.63 19.31
C ILE A 208 22.17 17.70 20.48
N VAL A 209 22.51 18.10 21.71
CA VAL A 209 22.20 17.32 22.91
C VAL A 209 20.69 17.20 23.12
N SER A 210 19.95 18.30 22.98
CA SER A 210 18.48 18.30 23.10
C SER A 210 17.81 17.41 22.06
N MET A 211 18.31 17.40 20.82
CA MET A 211 17.76 16.59 19.73
C MET A 211 18.01 15.09 19.98
N LEU A 212 19.20 14.73 20.45
CA LEU A 212 19.53 13.36 20.83
C LEU A 212 18.65 12.88 22.00
N LEU A 213 18.51 13.70 23.05
CA LEU A 213 17.62 13.40 24.17
C LEU A 213 16.15 13.30 23.74
N GLY A 214 15.69 14.18 22.85
CA GLY A 214 14.34 14.15 22.30
C GLY A 214 14.05 12.86 21.54
N LEU A 215 14.99 12.38 20.72
CA LEU A 215 14.86 11.10 20.01
C LEU A 215 14.79 9.92 20.99
N VAL A 216 15.69 9.87 21.97
CA VAL A 216 15.69 8.80 22.98
C VAL A 216 14.39 8.79 23.78
N LEU A 217 13.91 9.95 24.23
CA LEU A 217 12.65 10.08 24.95
C LEU A 217 11.45 9.71 24.07
N GLY A 218 11.45 10.12 22.80
CA GLY A 218 10.39 9.77 21.85
C GLY A 218 10.29 8.26 21.62
N ILE A 219 11.43 7.59 21.43
CA ILE A 219 11.49 6.13 21.29
C ILE A 219 11.01 5.45 22.59
N GLY A 220 11.47 5.92 23.75
CA GLY A 220 11.05 5.39 25.05
C GLY A 220 9.54 5.55 25.31
N LEU A 221 8.96 6.69 24.95
CA LEU A 221 7.52 6.90 25.02
C LEU A 221 6.77 5.95 24.08
N ALA A 222 7.24 5.77 22.84
CA ALA A 222 6.62 4.85 21.90
C ALA A 222 6.58 3.39 22.42
N PHE A 223 7.68 2.93 23.03
CA PHE A 223 7.72 1.64 23.72
C PHE A 223 6.75 1.57 24.91
N SER A 224 6.67 2.65 25.69
CA SER A 224 5.77 2.73 26.85
C SER A 224 4.30 2.65 26.44
N PHE A 225 3.94 3.29 25.32
CA PHE A 225 2.59 3.21 24.75
C PHE A 225 2.26 1.78 24.29
N ASN A 226 3.21 1.05 23.71
CA ASN A 226 2.99 -0.35 23.32
C ASN A 226 2.60 -1.21 24.54
N GLY A 227 3.37 -1.12 25.63
CA GLY A 227 3.05 -1.81 26.89
C GLY A 227 1.75 -1.32 27.54
N PHE A 228 1.47 -0.02 27.49
CA PHE A 228 0.21 0.53 27.98
C PHE A 228 -1.01 -0.09 27.27
N PHE A 229 -0.96 -0.21 25.95
CA PHE A 229 -2.07 -0.80 25.19
C PHE A 229 -2.28 -2.30 25.45
N ASP A 230 -1.22 -3.04 25.79
CA ASP A 230 -1.33 -4.45 26.18
C ASP A 230 -2.19 -4.60 27.45
N VAL A 231 -2.01 -3.69 28.42
CA VAL A 231 -2.86 -3.61 29.63
C VAL A 231 -4.32 -3.33 29.27
N PHE A 232 -4.58 -2.46 28.29
CA PHE A 232 -5.95 -2.22 27.82
C PHE A 232 -6.54 -3.47 27.14
N GLY A 233 -5.74 -4.19 26.35
CA GLY A 233 -6.14 -5.47 25.75
C GLY A 233 -6.58 -6.49 26.81
N PHE A 234 -5.78 -6.62 27.87
CA PHE A 234 -6.11 -7.47 29.02
C PHE A 234 -7.42 -7.05 29.72
N ILE A 235 -7.61 -5.75 29.94
CA ILE A 235 -8.86 -5.22 30.53
C ILE A 235 -10.07 -5.54 29.63
N PHE A 236 -9.98 -5.30 28.33
CA PHE A 236 -11.06 -5.61 27.38
C PHE A 236 -11.36 -7.11 27.31
N GLN A 237 -10.35 -7.97 27.46
CA GLN A 237 -10.56 -9.41 27.54
C GLN A 237 -11.38 -9.80 28.78
N ILE A 238 -11.13 -9.18 29.93
CA ILE A 238 -11.88 -9.44 31.17
C ILE A 238 -13.35 -9.02 31.03
N PHE A 239 -13.62 -7.85 30.43
CA PHE A 239 -14.98 -7.29 30.38
C PHE A 239 -15.78 -7.68 29.13
N GLY A 240 -15.11 -7.97 28.01
CA GLY A 240 -15.73 -8.20 26.70
C GLY A 240 -15.71 -9.64 26.20
N GLY A 241 -15.03 -10.56 26.90
CA GLY A 241 -15.06 -12.01 26.60
C GLY A 241 -14.37 -12.46 25.31
N ALA A 242 -13.84 -11.53 24.49
CA ALA A 242 -13.09 -11.83 23.27
C ALA A 242 -11.58 -11.78 23.53
N SER A 243 -10.89 -12.91 23.32
CA SER A 243 -9.42 -12.97 23.36
C SER A 243 -8.83 -12.41 22.07
N THR A 244 -8.67 -11.09 22.00
CA THR A 244 -7.89 -10.48 20.92
C THR A 244 -6.48 -10.24 21.44
N ASN A 245 -5.57 -11.19 21.23
CA ASN A 245 -4.15 -10.94 21.39
C ASN A 245 -3.73 -9.98 20.27
N ILE A 246 -3.76 -8.68 20.56
CA ILE A 246 -3.37 -7.66 19.59
C ILE A 246 -1.83 -7.54 19.65
N ASN A 247 -1.14 -8.45 18.97
CA ASN A 247 0.30 -8.31 18.77
C ASN A 247 0.54 -7.08 17.87
N ARG A 248 1.13 -6.02 18.45
CA ARG A 248 1.50 -4.81 17.71
C ARG A 248 3.00 -4.79 17.52
N GLU A 249 3.43 -4.99 16.29
CA GLU A 249 4.80 -4.74 15.90
C GLU A 249 5.01 -3.24 15.74
N LEU A 250 5.95 -2.68 16.50
CA LEU A 250 6.30 -1.26 16.39
C LEU A 250 7.21 -1.08 15.18
N VAL A 251 6.61 -0.68 14.05
CA VAL A 251 7.37 -0.34 12.85
C VAL A 251 7.78 1.13 12.91
N TYR A 252 9.10 1.39 12.96
CA TYR A 252 9.64 2.74 12.99
C TYR A 252 9.88 3.26 11.56
N PRO A 253 9.24 4.38 11.16
CA PRO A 253 9.46 5.01 9.86
C PRO A 253 10.77 5.83 9.88
N TRP A 254 11.91 5.14 9.76
CA TRP A 254 13.24 5.75 9.92
C TRP A 254 13.50 6.89 8.91
N PHE A 255 13.02 6.74 7.68
CA PHE A 255 13.21 7.75 6.64
C PHE A 255 12.49 9.05 6.99
N GLU A 256 11.23 8.95 7.41
CA GLU A 256 10.38 10.07 7.80
C GLU A 256 10.93 10.74 9.06
N LEU A 257 11.34 9.94 10.05
CA LEU A 257 11.94 10.45 11.29
C LEU A 257 13.22 11.24 11.00
N THR A 258 14.11 10.72 10.14
CA THR A 258 15.36 11.42 9.78
C THR A 258 15.08 12.70 8.98
N LEU A 259 14.15 12.65 8.02
CA LEU A 259 13.76 13.81 7.22
C LEU A 259 13.22 14.94 8.10
N VAL A 260 12.29 14.63 9.02
CA VAL A 260 11.71 15.61 9.94
C VAL A 260 12.77 16.15 10.89
N SER A 261 13.62 15.28 11.47
CA SER A 261 14.71 15.71 12.34
C SER A 261 15.66 16.69 11.64
N VAL A 262 16.10 16.36 10.42
CA VAL A 262 17.01 17.21 9.65
C VAL A 262 16.33 18.53 9.26
N SER A 263 15.05 18.49 8.89
CA SER A 263 14.26 19.68 8.56
C SER A 263 14.16 20.63 9.75
N VAL A 264 13.78 20.13 10.94
CA VAL A 264 13.69 20.93 12.16
C VAL A 264 15.06 21.47 12.58
N PHE A 265 16.10 20.63 12.54
CA PHE A 265 17.47 21.06 12.84
C PHE A 265 17.91 22.21 11.93
N THR A 266 17.67 22.08 10.62
CA THR A 266 18.02 23.11 9.64
C THR A 266 17.24 24.40 9.90
N ALA A 267 15.94 24.31 10.15
CA ALA A 267 15.10 25.46 10.45
C ALA A 267 15.57 26.20 11.72
N VAL A 268 15.92 25.47 12.77
CA VAL A 268 16.46 26.03 14.02
C VAL A 268 17.82 26.70 13.79
N VAL A 269 18.73 26.07 13.05
CA VAL A 269 20.04 26.67 12.72
C VAL A 269 19.89 27.94 11.90
N ILE A 270 18.97 27.97 10.93
CA ILE A 270 18.66 29.17 10.15
C ILE A 270 18.10 30.27 11.06
N ALA A 271 17.14 29.95 11.92
CA ALA A 271 16.56 30.89 12.88
C ALA A 271 17.64 31.47 13.81
N LEU A 272 18.58 30.63 14.25
CA LEU A 272 19.70 31.03 15.08
C LEU A 272 20.67 31.98 14.38
N LEU A 273 21.00 31.70 13.12
CA LEU A 273 21.83 32.58 12.31
C LEU A 273 21.16 33.95 12.11
N ILE A 274 19.85 33.97 11.88
CA ILE A 274 19.08 35.21 11.66
C ILE A 274 19.02 36.04 12.95
N THR A 275 18.66 35.42 14.08
CA THR A 275 18.52 36.10 15.38
C THR A 275 19.86 36.66 15.86
N THR A 276 20.92 35.86 15.82
CA THR A 276 22.26 36.28 16.26
C THR A 276 22.79 37.42 15.39
N ARG A 277 22.59 37.37 14.06
CA ARG A 277 22.98 38.46 13.16
C ARG A 277 22.18 39.74 13.41
N ARG A 278 20.87 39.64 13.65
CA ARG A 278 20.03 40.79 13.94
C ARG A 278 20.45 41.47 15.24
N ALA A 279 20.58 40.71 16.32
CA ALA A 279 20.92 41.24 17.65
C ALA A 279 22.25 42.03 17.65
N LEU A 280 23.26 41.58 16.89
CA LEU A 280 24.57 42.23 16.88
C LEU A 280 24.69 43.41 15.93
N LYS A 281 23.85 43.52 14.90
CA LYS A 281 23.82 44.69 14.00
C LYS A 281 23.06 45.88 14.58
N SER A 282 22.06 45.65 15.43
CA SER A 282 21.15 46.70 15.89
C SER A 282 21.56 47.38 17.20
N ASP A 283 22.23 46.69 18.11
CA ASP A 283 22.26 47.12 19.51
C ASP A 283 23.52 47.87 19.96
N LEU A 284 24.63 47.87 19.22
CA LEU A 284 25.88 48.35 19.82
C LEU A 284 25.96 49.85 20.08
N ALA A 285 25.40 50.65 19.19
CA ALA A 285 25.38 52.10 19.35
C ALA A 285 24.31 52.57 20.37
N MET A 286 23.29 51.75 20.62
CA MET A 286 22.17 52.03 21.52
C MET A 286 22.48 51.59 22.95
N VAL A 287 23.06 50.40 23.14
CA VAL A 287 23.43 49.85 24.46
C VAL A 287 24.50 50.70 25.16
N LEU A 288 25.40 51.36 24.42
CA LEU A 288 26.38 52.30 24.99
C LEU A 288 25.75 53.65 25.42
N LYS A 289 24.53 53.97 24.98
CA LYS A 289 23.80 55.19 25.39
C LYS A 289 22.89 54.99 26.60
N GLY A 290 22.69 53.75 27.06
CA GLY A 290 21.92 53.48 28.27
C GLY A 290 20.40 53.62 28.12
N GLU A 291 19.88 53.51 26.89
CA GLU A 291 18.46 53.30 26.59
C GLU A 291 18.17 51.82 26.29
#